data_AF-A0A9N9NVP7-F1
#
_entry.id   AF-A0A9N9NVP7-F1
#
_cell.length_a   1.000
_cell.length_b   1.000
_cell.length_c   1.000
_cell.angle_alpha   90.00
_cell.angle_beta   90.00
_cell.angle_gamma   90.00
#
_symmetry.space_group_name_H-M   'P 1'
#
loop_
_entity.id
_entity.type
_entity.pdbx_description
1 polymer ?
#
loop_
_entity_poly.entity_id
_entity_poly.type
_entity_poly.pdbx_seq_one_letter_code
_entity_poly.pdbx_strand_id
1 'polypeptide(L)'
;EDSEDLPLTCLFSTLVQTYKDTKQLIECETKERQKIRNANTNTIRARIKLFEPYFPELNAFQNKLEKYIICEKHYNQIFVKDTYLNHLKNGSSSYPRKRSRNFNTLNLNDIQIEPSTTIDIGIQVEVDNTNSDLLMQIRILKNFLNVLATENSKQSQIIEIKNNKIYELEYECEYLKKQIADFNLRLESLNLYKNNVEILTNEKNKLENENTYLKEQWNER
;
A
#
# COMPACT_ATOMS: atom_id res chain seq x y z
N GLU A 1 -3.70 29.19 39.55
CA GLU A 1 -4.47 28.06 38.98
C GLU A 1 -5.06 28.52 37.66
N ASP A 2 -5.52 27.59 36.83
CA ASP A 2 -6.01 27.76 35.45
C ASP A 2 -4.97 27.43 34.37
N SER A 3 -4.47 26.19 34.41
CA SER A 3 -3.95 25.50 33.22
C SER A 3 -5.14 24.95 32.44
N GLU A 4 -5.62 25.71 31.44
CA GLU A 4 -6.50 25.17 30.42
C GLU A 4 -5.77 24.01 29.71
N ASP A 5 -6.13 22.78 30.08
CA ASP A 5 -5.66 21.55 29.44
C ASP A 5 -6.19 21.49 28.01
N LEU A 6 -5.45 22.12 27.09
CA LEU A 6 -5.60 21.89 25.65
C LEU A 6 -5.59 20.37 25.40
N PRO A 7 -6.52 19.84 24.59
CA PRO A 7 -6.51 18.42 24.28
C PRO A 7 -5.18 18.10 23.59
N LEU A 8 -4.33 17.36 24.30
CA LEU A 8 -3.03 16.94 23.79
C LEU A 8 -3.29 16.22 22.46
N THR A 9 -2.81 16.81 21.37
CA THR A 9 -2.98 16.23 20.03
C THR A 9 -1.94 15.16 19.81
N CYS A 10 -2.25 14.18 18.96
CA CYS A 10 -1.27 13.17 18.62
C CYS A 10 -0.12 13.79 17.83
N LEU A 11 1.12 13.50 18.20
CA LEU A 11 2.35 13.98 17.53
C LEU A 11 2.31 13.78 16.00
N PHE A 12 1.76 12.65 15.55
CA PHE A 12 1.70 12.30 14.13
C PHE A 12 0.42 12.78 13.44
N SER A 13 -0.54 13.38 14.16
CA SER A 13 -1.83 13.79 13.59
C SER A 13 -1.69 14.74 12.40
N THR A 14 -0.78 15.71 12.49
CA THR A 14 -0.46 16.66 11.42
C THR A 14 0.35 16.03 10.28
N LEU A 15 1.05 14.93 10.55
CA LEU A 15 1.89 14.22 9.57
C LEU A 15 1.11 13.18 8.77
N VAL A 16 -0.05 12.72 9.27
CA VAL A 16 -0.90 11.75 8.58
C VAL A 16 -1.26 12.25 7.18
N GLN A 17 -1.73 13.48 7.04
CA GLN A 17 -2.22 13.97 5.75
C GLN A 17 -1.12 14.03 4.68
N THR A 18 0.09 14.41 5.07
CA THR A 18 1.25 14.53 4.18
C THR A 18 1.83 13.17 3.79
N TYR A 19 1.74 12.18 4.68
CA TYR A 19 2.47 10.91 4.56
C TYR A 19 1.57 9.68 4.44
N LYS A 20 0.26 9.87 4.26
CA LYS A 20 -0.72 8.81 4.05
C LYS A 20 -0.37 7.96 2.83
N ASP A 21 -0.11 8.59 1.69
CA ASP A 21 0.08 7.87 0.43
C ASP A 21 1.55 7.47 0.19
N THR A 22 2.49 8.30 0.65
CA THR A 22 3.92 8.10 0.39
C THR A 22 4.60 7.17 1.41
N LYS A 23 4.17 7.20 2.68
CA LYS A 23 4.78 6.41 3.76
C LYS A 23 3.78 5.52 4.50
N GLN A 24 2.52 5.49 4.05
CA GLN A 24 1.47 4.63 4.59
C GLN A 24 1.24 4.83 6.10
N LEU A 25 1.38 6.08 6.55
CA LEU A 25 1.11 6.47 7.93
C LEU A 25 -0.41 6.40 8.19
N ILE A 26 -0.80 5.67 9.23
CA ILE A 26 -2.22 5.40 9.49
C ILE A 26 -2.88 6.65 10.11
N GLU A 27 -4.14 6.89 9.76
CA GLU A 27 -4.94 7.94 10.40
C GLU A 27 -5.08 7.74 11.91
N CYS A 28 -5.06 8.85 12.64
CA CYS A 28 -5.42 8.85 14.06
C CYS A 28 -6.80 8.22 14.25
N GLU A 29 -6.95 7.49 15.34
CA GLU A 29 -8.27 7.07 15.81
C GLU A 29 -8.65 7.97 16.99
N THR A 30 -9.91 8.41 17.00
CA THR A 30 -10.52 9.18 18.09
C THR A 30 -11.60 8.31 18.72
N LYS A 31 -11.18 7.33 19.52
CA LYS A 31 -12.08 6.54 20.38
C LYS A 31 -12.14 7.17 21.77
N GLU A 32 -13.33 7.18 22.38
CA GLU A 32 -13.54 7.69 23.75
C GLU A 32 -12.66 7.00 24.81
N ARG A 33 -12.24 5.74 24.59
CA ARG A 33 -11.38 4.97 25.50
C ARG A 33 -10.07 4.51 24.86
N GLN A 34 -9.34 5.43 24.23
CA GLN A 34 -8.06 5.11 23.62
C GLN A 34 -6.91 5.10 24.62
N LYS A 35 -6.02 4.10 24.54
CA LYS A 35 -4.77 4.13 25.31
C LYS A 35 -3.80 5.13 24.69
N ILE A 36 -3.66 6.28 25.34
CA ILE A 36 -2.71 7.33 24.94
C ILE A 36 -1.38 7.18 25.70
N ARG A 37 -0.27 7.52 25.05
CA ARG A 37 1.06 7.54 25.66
C ARG A 37 1.65 8.95 25.57
N ASN A 38 2.32 9.41 26.62
CA ASN A 38 3.02 10.68 26.59
C ASN A 38 4.24 10.59 25.64
N ALA A 39 4.36 11.53 24.70
CA ALA A 39 5.47 11.55 23.75
C ALA A 39 6.82 11.88 24.41
N ASN A 40 6.82 12.37 25.65
CA ASN A 40 8.01 12.80 26.38
C ASN A 40 8.84 11.67 27.02
N THR A 41 8.39 10.42 26.95
CA THR A 41 9.15 9.32 27.59
C THR A 41 10.48 9.07 26.88
N ASN A 42 11.53 8.72 27.64
CA ASN A 42 12.88 8.50 27.10
C ASN A 42 12.92 7.46 25.98
N THR A 43 12.10 6.41 26.08
CA THR A 43 11.99 5.35 25.07
C THR A 43 11.37 5.86 23.78
N ILE A 44 10.33 6.69 23.87
CA ILE A 44 9.69 7.34 22.72
C ILE A 44 10.65 8.35 22.09
N ARG A 45 11.34 9.18 22.88
CA ARG A 45 12.36 10.14 22.40
C ARG A 45 13.44 9.44 21.58
N ALA A 46 14.06 8.37 22.12
CA ALA A 46 15.08 7.60 21.42
C ALA A 46 14.55 6.98 20.11
N ARG A 47 13.30 6.53 20.13
CA ARG A 47 12.66 5.93 18.96
C ARG A 47 12.33 6.96 17.88
N ILE A 48 11.81 8.13 18.26
CA ILE A 48 11.53 9.26 17.34
C ILE A 48 12.79 9.64 16.55
N LYS A 49 13.97 9.63 17.20
CA LYS A 49 15.24 9.94 16.53
C LYS A 49 15.53 9.03 15.33
N LEU A 50 15.16 7.75 15.41
CA LEU A 50 15.34 6.80 14.31
C LEU A 50 14.46 7.11 13.10
N PHE A 51 13.39 7.88 13.29
CA PHE A 51 12.45 8.27 12.25
C PHE A 51 12.70 9.67 11.70
N GLU A 52 13.62 10.46 12.26
CA GLU A 52 14.00 11.79 11.75
C GLU A 52 14.36 11.81 10.26
N PRO A 53 15.16 10.86 9.71
CA PRO A 53 15.50 10.87 8.29
C PRO A 53 14.28 10.69 7.38
N TYR A 54 13.21 10.10 7.93
CA TYR A 54 11.98 9.83 7.22
C TYR A 54 10.88 10.84 7.52
N PHE A 55 10.99 11.63 8.59
CA PHE A 55 10.00 12.64 8.96
C PHE A 55 10.75 13.85 9.48
N PRO A 56 11.28 14.71 8.59
CA PRO A 56 12.11 15.84 9.00
C PRO A 56 11.37 16.80 9.93
N GLU A 57 10.04 16.83 9.88
CA GLU A 57 9.18 17.63 10.76
C GLU A 57 9.27 17.19 12.23
N LEU A 58 9.68 15.94 12.50
CA LEU A 58 9.89 15.46 13.87
C LEU A 58 10.99 16.24 14.61
N ASN A 59 11.95 16.83 13.90
CA ASN A 59 12.96 17.69 14.53
C ASN A 59 12.36 18.94 15.16
N ALA A 60 11.31 19.52 14.56
CA ALA A 60 10.63 20.68 15.12
C ALA A 60 9.88 20.36 16.42
N PHE A 61 9.49 19.09 16.61
CA PHE A 61 8.74 18.64 17.77
C PHE A 61 9.60 18.19 18.96
N GLN A 62 10.90 17.90 18.77
CA GLN A 62 11.77 17.35 19.83
C GLN A 62 11.81 18.20 21.10
N ASN A 63 11.86 19.52 20.93
CA ASN A 63 11.93 20.47 22.04
C ASN A 63 10.55 20.76 22.68
N LYS A 64 9.48 20.16 22.15
CA LYS A 64 8.08 20.39 22.59
C LYS A 64 7.29 19.09 22.79
N LEU A 65 7.95 17.94 22.91
CA LEU A 65 7.30 16.62 23.03
C LEU A 65 6.36 16.51 24.23
N GLU A 66 6.57 17.32 25.27
CA GLU A 66 5.69 17.43 26.44
C GLU A 66 4.26 17.85 26.11
N LYS A 67 4.06 18.54 24.97
CA LYS A 67 2.75 19.02 24.50
C LYS A 67 2.04 18.03 23.59
N TYR A 68 2.60 16.84 23.37
CA TYR A 68 2.06 15.86 22.44
C TYR A 68 1.85 14.50 23.10
N ILE A 69 0.81 13.81 22.64
CA ILE A 69 0.58 12.40 22.95
C ILE A 69 0.81 11.52 21.72
N ILE A 70 0.87 10.22 21.95
CA ILE A 70 0.90 9.21 20.89
C ILE A 70 -0.37 8.38 21.01
N CYS A 71 -1.11 8.34 19.91
CA CYS A 71 -2.34 7.58 19.78
C CYS A 71 -2.01 6.07 19.72
N GLU A 72 -2.96 5.21 20.08
CA GLU A 72 -2.72 3.76 20.15
C GLU A 72 -2.29 3.18 18.79
N LYS A 73 -2.88 3.66 17.69
CA LYS A 73 -2.51 3.22 16.33
C LYS A 73 -1.08 3.60 15.97
N HIS A 74 -0.67 4.85 16.24
CA HIS A 74 0.70 5.29 15.97
C HIS A 74 1.72 4.64 16.89
N TYR A 75 1.35 4.41 18.15
CA TYR A 75 2.18 3.64 19.07
C TYR A 75 2.45 2.23 18.50
N ASN A 76 1.39 1.53 18.10
CA ASN A 76 1.49 0.18 17.55
C ASN A 76 2.23 0.13 16.20
N GLN A 77 2.05 1.14 15.34
CA GLN A 77 2.71 1.21 14.04
C GLN A 77 4.20 1.54 14.16
N ILE A 78 4.56 2.55 14.95
CA ILE A 78 5.90 3.18 14.95
C ILE A 78 6.80 2.64 16.07
N PHE A 79 6.21 2.34 17.24
CA PHE A 79 6.96 2.09 18.47
C PHE A 79 6.96 0.62 18.91
N VAL A 80 5.94 -0.17 18.57
CA VAL A 80 5.85 -1.58 19.02
C VAL A 80 6.75 -2.51 18.21
N LYS A 81 7.00 -2.26 16.92
CA LYS A 81 7.81 -3.15 16.06
C LYS A 81 8.69 -2.37 15.07
N ASP A 82 9.87 -2.92 14.77
CA ASP A 82 10.77 -2.42 13.70
C ASP A 82 10.22 -2.61 12.29
N THR A 83 9.12 -3.34 12.13
CA THR A 83 8.50 -3.62 10.83
C THR A 83 8.23 -2.37 10.01
N TYR A 84 7.77 -1.28 10.64
CA TYR A 84 7.49 -0.03 9.94
C TYR A 84 8.78 0.73 9.58
N LEU A 85 9.77 0.74 10.48
CA LEU A 85 11.07 1.32 10.20
C LEU A 85 11.79 0.60 9.05
N ASN A 86 11.71 -0.73 9.01
CA ASN A 86 12.29 -1.55 7.94
C ASN A 86 11.58 -1.33 6.60
N HIS A 87 10.26 -1.13 6.62
CA HIS A 87 9.50 -0.73 5.43
C HIS A 87 10.00 0.62 4.87
N LEU A 88 10.19 1.62 5.73
CA LEU A 88 10.72 2.92 5.33
C LEU A 88 12.16 2.84 4.80
N LYS A 89 12.98 1.92 5.33
CA LYS A 89 14.35 1.67 4.84
C LYS A 89 14.39 0.98 3.48
N ASN A 90 13.54 -0.03 3.27
CA ASN A 90 13.66 -0.93 2.12
C ASN A 90 12.87 -0.45 0.89
N GLY A 91 12.06 0.61 1.01
CA GLY A 91 11.29 1.17 -0.11
C GLY A 91 10.26 0.22 -0.71
N SER A 92 9.86 -0.83 0.00
CA SER A 92 8.86 -1.79 -0.49
C SER A 92 7.50 -1.09 -0.66
N SER A 93 6.76 -1.38 -1.73
CA SER A 93 5.55 -0.63 -2.09
C SER A 93 4.33 -0.82 -1.16
N SER A 94 4.37 -1.74 -0.19
CA SER A 94 3.22 -2.06 0.66
C SER A 94 3.63 -2.47 2.08
N TYR A 95 3.29 -1.64 3.07
CA TYR A 95 3.31 -2.01 4.48
C TYR A 95 2.14 -2.97 4.75
N PRO A 96 2.40 -4.24 5.12
CA PRO A 96 1.34 -5.22 5.31
C PRO A 96 0.51 -4.85 6.56
N ARG A 97 -0.68 -4.29 6.33
CA ARG A 97 -1.64 -3.95 7.38
C ARG A 97 -2.17 -5.24 7.99
N LYS A 98 -1.60 -5.68 9.12
CA LYS A 98 -2.15 -6.84 9.86
C LYS A 98 -3.58 -6.52 10.30
N ARG A 99 -4.56 -7.22 9.72
CA ARG A 99 -5.95 -7.20 10.20
C ARG A 99 -5.99 -7.73 11.63
N SER A 100 -6.66 -6.99 12.52
CA SER A 100 -6.99 -7.43 13.87
C SER A 100 -7.76 -8.75 13.79
N ARG A 101 -7.29 -9.80 14.47
CA ARG A 101 -8.09 -11.02 14.66
C ARG A 101 -9.14 -10.70 15.70
N ASN A 102 -10.38 -10.46 15.28
CA ASN A 102 -11.52 -10.65 16.16
C ASN A 102 -11.66 -12.15 16.40
N PHE A 103 -11.37 -12.60 17.62
CA PHE A 103 -11.74 -13.94 18.06
C PHE A 103 -13.26 -13.96 18.20
N ASN A 104 -13.96 -14.48 17.19
CA ASN A 104 -15.31 -14.95 17.39
C ASN A 104 -15.22 -16.30 18.10
N THR A 105 -15.77 -16.37 19.31
CA THR A 105 -16.04 -17.58 20.06
C THR A 105 -16.77 -18.60 19.17
N LEU A 106 -16.09 -19.70 18.83
CA LEU A 106 -16.73 -20.85 18.19
C LEU A 106 -17.41 -21.67 19.29
N ASN A 107 -18.74 -21.79 19.19
CA ASN A 107 -19.53 -22.72 19.97
C ASN A 107 -18.98 -24.14 19.76
N LEU A 108 -18.45 -24.74 20.82
CA LEU A 108 -18.34 -26.19 20.92
C LEU A 108 -19.74 -26.71 21.19
N ASN A 109 -20.32 -27.43 20.25
CA ASN A 109 -21.18 -28.57 20.54
C ASN A 109 -21.08 -29.52 19.34
N ASP A 110 -21.08 -30.81 19.66
CA ASP A 110 -21.16 -31.97 18.77
C ASP A 110 -19.84 -32.51 18.22
N ILE A 111 -19.08 -33.21 19.09
CA ILE A 111 -18.48 -34.49 18.71
C ILE A 111 -18.62 -35.48 19.88
N GLN A 112 -19.63 -36.35 19.82
CA GLN A 112 -19.68 -37.59 20.61
C GLN A 112 -18.77 -38.63 19.96
N ILE A 113 -17.90 -39.27 20.75
CA ILE A 113 -17.21 -40.51 20.37
C ILE A 113 -17.34 -41.48 21.55
N GLU A 114 -17.95 -42.64 21.29
CA GLU A 114 -18.16 -43.73 22.24
C GLU A 114 -16.85 -44.38 22.73
N PRO A 115 -16.82 -44.97 23.95
CA PRO A 115 -15.68 -45.73 24.44
C PRO A 115 -15.81 -47.22 24.07
N SER A 116 -14.81 -47.77 23.37
CA SER A 116 -14.69 -49.23 23.19
C SER A 116 -13.84 -49.84 24.31
N THR A 117 -14.38 -50.93 24.85
CA THR A 117 -13.93 -51.74 25.99
C THR A 117 -12.64 -52.52 25.74
N THR A 118 -11.70 -52.46 26.68
CA THR A 118 -10.85 -53.59 27.09
C THR A 118 -10.23 -53.32 28.47
N ILE A 119 -10.45 -54.24 29.42
CA ILE A 119 -9.85 -54.33 30.75
C ILE A 119 -8.64 -55.27 30.65
N ASP A 120 -7.43 -54.90 31.12
CA ASP A 120 -6.82 -55.50 32.35
C ASP A 120 -5.39 -54.98 32.72
N ILE A 121 -5.24 -54.71 34.03
CA ILE A 121 -4.10 -54.66 35.00
C ILE A 121 -2.79 -53.89 34.71
N GLY A 122 -2.54 -52.87 35.55
CA GLY A 122 -1.22 -52.68 36.20
C GLY A 122 -0.67 -51.25 36.23
N ILE A 123 -0.79 -50.59 37.39
CA ILE A 123 -0.34 -49.21 37.72
C ILE A 123 -1.32 -48.13 37.27
N GLN A 124 -2.28 -47.81 38.14
CA GLN A 124 -2.92 -46.50 38.14
C GLN A 124 -1.89 -45.47 38.60
N VAL A 125 -1.11 -44.95 37.65
CA VAL A 125 -0.73 -43.54 37.72
C VAL A 125 -1.99 -42.82 37.28
N GLU A 126 -2.59 -41.98 38.13
CA GLU A 126 -3.50 -40.96 37.65
C GLU A 126 -2.71 -40.08 36.68
N VAL A 127 -2.69 -40.48 35.40
CA VAL A 127 -2.25 -39.60 34.33
C VAL A 127 -3.40 -38.64 34.18
N ASP A 128 -3.29 -37.51 34.87
CA ASP A 128 -4.24 -36.42 34.84
C ASP A 128 -4.82 -36.26 33.43
N ASN A 129 -6.15 -36.23 33.34
CA ASN A 129 -6.92 -36.02 32.11
C ASN A 129 -6.42 -34.81 31.27
N THR A 130 -5.64 -33.93 31.89
CA THR A 130 -4.95 -32.77 31.31
C THR A 130 -3.89 -33.14 30.27
N ASN A 131 -3.15 -34.25 30.43
CA ASN A 131 -2.11 -34.64 29.46
C ASN A 131 -2.70 -35.16 28.14
N SER A 132 -3.82 -35.88 28.22
CA SER A 132 -4.59 -36.32 27.05
C SER A 132 -5.14 -35.13 26.26
N ASP A 133 -5.70 -34.15 26.96
CA ASP A 133 -6.26 -32.94 26.36
C ASP A 133 -5.16 -32.06 25.72
N LEU A 134 -4.01 -31.90 26.38
CA LEU A 134 -2.85 -31.19 25.81
C LEU A 134 -2.31 -31.86 24.55
N LEU A 135 -2.23 -33.19 24.52
CA LEU A 135 -1.82 -33.94 23.32
C LEU A 135 -2.83 -33.77 22.17
N MET A 136 -4.13 -33.74 22.49
CA MET A 136 -5.18 -33.47 21.51
C MET A 136 -5.08 -32.05 20.95
N GLN A 137 -4.89 -31.05 21.80
CA GLN A 137 -4.67 -29.65 21.40
C GLN A 137 -3.41 -29.49 20.52
N ILE A 138 -2.30 -30.16 20.87
CA ILE A 138 -1.07 -30.18 20.04
C ILE A 138 -1.34 -30.77 18.66
N ARG A 139 -2.12 -31.85 18.58
CA ARG A 139 -2.47 -32.50 17.30
C ARG A 139 -3.33 -31.59 16.43
N ILE A 140 -4.31 -30.92 17.04
CA ILE A 140 -5.16 -29.92 16.37
C ILE A 140 -4.32 -28.76 15.85
N LEU A 141 -3.42 -28.20 16.68
CA LEU A 141 -2.53 -27.12 16.29
C LEU A 141 -1.60 -27.51 15.13
N LYS A 142 -1.06 -28.73 15.14
CA LYS A 142 -0.25 -29.25 14.03
C LYS A 142 -1.05 -29.33 12.72
N ASN A 143 -2.29 -29.79 12.78
CA ASN A 143 -3.15 -29.85 11.60
C ASN A 143 -3.46 -28.46 11.05
N PHE A 144 -3.78 -27.49 11.92
CA PHE A 144 -3.99 -26.10 11.51
C PHE A 144 -2.74 -25.49 10.88
N LEU A 145 -1.56 -25.76 11.44
CA LEU A 145 -0.30 -25.28 10.89
C LEU A 145 -0.04 -25.85 9.49
N ASN A 146 -0.30 -27.15 9.29
CA ASN A 146 -0.15 -27.78 7.98
C ASN A 146 -1.12 -27.18 6.95
N VAL A 147 -2.39 -26.98 7.31
CA VAL A 147 -3.37 -26.32 6.43
C VAL A 147 -2.90 -24.92 6.04
N LEU A 148 -2.47 -24.12 7.03
CA LEU A 148 -1.91 -22.78 6.79
C LEU A 148 -0.69 -22.79 5.87
N ALA A 149 0.22 -23.75 6.05
CA ALA A 149 1.40 -23.90 5.21
C ALA A 149 1.03 -24.21 3.75
N THR A 150 0.08 -25.13 3.54
CA THR A 150 -0.40 -25.48 2.19
C THR A 150 -1.11 -24.31 1.51
N GLU A 151 -1.92 -23.56 2.25
CA GLU A 151 -2.65 -22.40 1.72
C GLU A 151 -1.69 -21.26 1.36
N ASN A 152 -0.70 -20.97 2.21
CA ASN A 152 0.34 -19.99 1.91
C ASN A 152 1.14 -20.37 0.66
N SER A 153 1.45 -21.65 0.48
CA SER A 153 2.14 -22.14 -0.72
C SER A 153 1.33 -21.87 -1.99
N LYS A 154 0.02 -22.20 -1.98
CA LYS A 154 -0.89 -21.90 -3.11
C LYS A 154 -0.98 -20.41 -3.40
N GLN A 155 -1.13 -19.58 -2.36
CA GLN A 155 -1.17 -18.13 -2.52
C GLN A 155 0.13 -17.58 -3.12
N SER A 156 1.28 -18.13 -2.71
CA SER A 156 2.57 -17.75 -3.29
C SER A 156 2.65 -18.05 -4.79
N GLN A 157 2.16 -19.21 -5.23
CA GLN A 157 2.11 -19.57 -6.66
C GLN A 157 1.19 -18.62 -7.44
N ILE A 158 0.02 -18.28 -6.88
CA ILE A 158 -0.91 -17.33 -7.51
C ILE A 158 -0.26 -15.95 -7.66
N ILE A 159 0.48 -15.48 -6.65
CA ILE A 159 1.19 -14.21 -6.70
C ILE A 159 2.25 -14.23 -7.80
N GLU A 160 3.02 -15.31 -7.90
CA GLU A 160 4.04 -15.47 -8.93
C GLU A 160 3.44 -15.39 -10.34
N ILE A 161 2.35 -16.12 -10.60
CA ILE A 161 1.63 -16.08 -11.88
C ILE A 161 1.14 -14.66 -12.19
N LYS A 162 0.56 -13.98 -11.20
CA LYS A 162 0.07 -12.60 -11.38
C LYS A 162 1.21 -11.61 -11.66
N ASN A 163 2.35 -11.76 -10.99
CA ASN A 163 3.51 -10.90 -11.21
C ASN A 163 4.09 -11.07 -12.62
N ASN A 164 4.16 -12.31 -13.11
CA ASN A 164 4.57 -12.58 -14.49
C ASN A 164 3.62 -11.91 -15.48
N LYS A 165 2.30 -11.97 -15.21
CA LYS A 165 1.33 -11.30 -16.08
C LYS A 165 1.44 -9.78 -16.04
N ILE A 166 1.73 -9.20 -14.87
CA ILE A 166 2.00 -7.76 -14.74
C ILE A 166 3.20 -7.38 -15.62
N TYR A 167 4.29 -8.13 -15.53
CA TYR A 167 5.50 -7.87 -16.33
C TYR A 167 5.23 -7.89 -17.84
N GLU A 168 4.48 -8.88 -18.33
CA GLU A 168 4.06 -8.94 -19.74
C GLU A 168 3.26 -7.70 -20.17
N LEU A 169 2.29 -7.28 -19.34
CA LEU A 169 1.44 -6.14 -19.64
C LEU A 169 2.20 -4.81 -19.58
N GLU A 170 3.15 -4.67 -18.65
CA GLU A 170 4.04 -3.50 -18.57
C GLU A 170 4.89 -3.37 -19.84
N TYR A 171 5.45 -4.49 -20.32
CA TYR A 171 6.20 -4.51 -21.57
C TYR A 171 5.34 -4.09 -22.77
N GLU A 172 4.13 -4.63 -22.87
CA GLU A 172 3.20 -4.30 -23.96
C GLU A 172 2.80 -2.82 -23.92
N CYS A 173 2.56 -2.26 -22.73
CA CYS A 173 2.27 -0.84 -22.56
C CYS A 173 3.42 0.05 -23.05
N GLU A 174 4.67 -0.29 -22.72
CA GLU A 174 5.85 0.45 -23.19
C GLU A 174 6.03 0.35 -24.70
N TYR A 175 5.75 -0.81 -25.28
CA TYR A 175 5.76 -0.99 -26.73
C TYR A 175 4.68 -0.13 -27.43
N LEU A 176 3.46 -0.14 -26.92
CA LEU A 176 2.35 0.67 -27.46
C LEU A 176 2.62 2.18 -27.33
N LYS A 177 3.21 2.64 -26.21
CA LYS A 177 3.63 4.04 -26.05
C LYS A 177 4.61 4.47 -27.15
N LYS A 178 5.59 3.62 -27.48
CA LYS A 178 6.55 3.90 -28.56
C LYS A 178 5.87 3.98 -29.92
N GLN A 179 4.92 3.09 -30.21
CA GLN A 179 4.14 3.16 -31.46
C GLN A 179 3.31 4.44 -31.56
N ILE A 180 2.66 4.86 -30.47
CA ILE A 180 1.90 6.12 -30.43
C ILE A 180 2.82 7.31 -30.69
N ALA A 181 4.03 7.32 -30.10
CA ALA A 181 5.00 8.37 -30.35
C ALA A 181 5.42 8.43 -31.84
N ASP A 182 5.68 7.28 -32.47
CA ASP A 182 6.00 7.22 -33.91
C ASP A 182 4.84 7.72 -34.78
N PHE A 183 3.60 7.33 -34.48
CA PHE A 183 2.43 7.82 -35.21
C PHE A 183 2.23 9.32 -35.05
N ASN A 184 2.49 9.88 -33.87
CA ASN A 184 2.42 11.32 -33.66
C ASN A 184 3.45 12.08 -34.51
N LEU A 185 4.69 11.58 -34.60
CA LEU A 185 5.71 12.18 -35.47
C LEU A 185 5.32 12.14 -36.94
N ARG A 186 4.76 11.01 -37.40
CA ARG A 186 4.23 10.89 -38.76
C ARG A 186 3.09 11.85 -39.02
N LEU A 187 2.16 11.99 -38.07
CA LEU A 187 1.04 12.92 -38.18
C LEU A 187 1.52 14.37 -38.30
N GLU A 188 2.53 14.76 -37.52
CA GLU A 188 3.13 16.09 -37.59
C GLU A 188 3.74 16.36 -38.97
N SER A 189 4.52 15.41 -39.51
CA SER A 189 5.05 15.53 -40.87
C SER A 189 3.96 15.66 -41.94
N LEU A 190 2.86 14.90 -41.82
CA LEU A 190 1.73 14.98 -42.75
C LEU A 190 1.04 16.35 -42.68
N ASN A 191 0.92 16.94 -41.49
CA ASN A 191 0.37 18.28 -41.32
C ASN A 191 1.25 19.34 -41.99
N LEU A 192 2.59 19.20 -41.94
CA LEU A 192 3.49 20.08 -42.67
C LEU A 192 3.30 19.96 -44.20
N TYR A 193 3.19 18.75 -44.72
CA TYR A 193 2.90 18.53 -46.14
C TYR A 193 1.55 19.14 -46.54
N LYS A 194 0.52 18.97 -45.71
CA LYS A 194 -0.80 19.56 -45.95
C LYS A 194 -0.72 21.09 -46.06
N ASN A 195 -0.01 21.75 -45.13
CA ASN A 195 0.19 23.20 -45.17
C ASN A 195 0.94 23.64 -46.44
N ASN A 196 1.96 22.90 -46.85
CA ASN A 196 2.70 23.20 -48.08
C ASN A 196 1.81 23.08 -49.33
N VAL A 197 0.94 22.06 -49.38
CA VAL A 197 -0.03 21.91 -50.48
C VAL A 197 -1.01 23.09 -50.53
N GLU A 198 -1.46 23.57 -49.38
CA GLU A 198 -2.35 24.74 -49.29
C GLU A 198 -1.67 26.02 -49.81
N ILE A 199 -0.41 26.24 -49.42
CA ILE A 199 0.40 27.37 -49.93
C ILE A 199 0.54 27.30 -51.44
N LEU A 200 0.94 26.15 -51.99
CA LEU A 200 1.10 25.96 -53.43
C LEU A 200 -0.21 26.11 -54.20
N THR A 201 -1.33 25.69 -53.61
CA THR A 201 -2.66 25.86 -54.20
C THR A 201 -3.03 27.34 -54.30
N ASN A 202 -2.77 28.12 -53.24
CA ASN A 202 -3.01 29.56 -53.24
C ASN A 202 -2.13 30.29 -54.27
N GLU A 203 -0.85 29.91 -54.38
CA GLU A 203 0.07 30.48 -55.37
C GLU A 203 -0.36 30.15 -56.81
N LYS A 204 -0.76 28.91 -57.07
CA LYS A 204 -1.32 28.50 -58.37
C LYS A 204 -2.51 29.37 -58.74
N ASN A 205 -3.48 29.54 -57.83
CA ASN A 205 -4.69 30.35 -58.09
C ASN A 205 -4.32 31.81 -58.39
N LYS A 206 -3.33 32.37 -57.69
CA LYS A 206 -2.84 33.73 -57.95
C LYS A 206 -2.26 33.86 -59.35
N LEU A 207 -1.38 32.95 -59.74
CA LEU A 207 -0.78 32.93 -61.08
C LEU A 207 -1.82 32.72 -62.19
N GLU A 208 -2.84 31.91 -61.94
CA GLU A 208 -3.93 31.66 -62.88
C GLU A 208 -4.77 32.93 -63.12
N ASN A 209 -5.05 33.69 -62.06
CA ASN A 209 -5.73 34.99 -62.16
C ASN A 209 -4.88 36.03 -62.92
N GLU A 210 -3.59 36.14 -62.60
CA GLU A 210 -2.67 37.05 -63.29
C GLU A 210 -2.56 36.71 -64.79
N ASN A 211 -2.46 35.42 -65.13
CA ASN A 211 -2.39 34.96 -66.51
C ASN A 211 -3.69 35.24 -67.28
N THR A 212 -4.84 35.09 -66.63
CA THR A 212 -6.14 35.44 -67.20
C THR A 212 -6.20 36.94 -67.52
N TYR A 213 -5.81 37.79 -66.58
CA TYR A 213 -5.73 39.24 -66.79
C TYR A 213 -4.79 39.63 -67.94
N LEU A 214 -3.60 39.02 -68.01
CA LEU A 214 -2.63 39.29 -69.07
C LEU A 214 -3.15 38.87 -70.46
N LYS A 215 -3.90 37.75 -70.54
CA LYS A 215 -4.53 37.31 -71.79
C LYS A 215 -5.61 38.29 -72.27
N GLU A 216 -6.43 38.80 -71.35
CA GLU A 216 -7.43 39.82 -71.66
C GLU A 216 -6.75 41.08 -72.23
N GLN A 217 -5.71 41.59 -71.55
CA GLN A 217 -4.93 42.73 -72.01
C GLN A 217 -4.24 42.51 -73.36
N TRP A 218 -3.80 41.29 -73.65
CA TRP A 218 -3.19 40.95 -74.93
C TRP A 218 -4.22 40.94 -76.07
N ASN A 219 -5.41 40.39 -75.84
CA ASN A 219 -6.46 40.31 -76.84
C ASN A 219 -7.10 41.67 -77.18
N GLU A 220 -6.96 42.67 -76.29
CA GLU A 220 -7.41 44.05 -76.51
C GLU A 220 -6.45 44.90 -77.36
N ARG A 221 -5.25 44.41 -77.66
CA ARG A 221 -4.25 45.06 -78.53
C ARG A 221 -4.37 44.62 -79.99
#